data_AF-A0A7E4V204-F1
#
_entry.id   AF-A0A7E4V204-F1
#
_cell.length_a   1.000
_cell.length_b   1.000
_cell.length_c   1.000
_cell.angle_alpha   90.00
_cell.angle_beta   90.00
_cell.angle_gamma   90.00
#
_symmetry.space_group_name_H-M   'P 1'
#
loop_
_entity.id
_entity.type
_entity.pdbx_description
1 polymer ?
#
loop_
_entity_poly.entity_id
_entity_poly.type
_entity_poly.pdbx_seq_one_letter_code
_entity_poly.pdbx_strand_id
1 'polypeptide(L)'
;MHLFLLNFVLLGISSQHIMAAGSSFCTTTVGCIEKIKRIVPETNRFWFGDQFKLQCGTLGSPRYRGNNAVNCINPPELSNYYSMGSRLFRVKTFTSAYLQNLSIYPRITYKPENGTYRACDHDFDETPEVSEVEGHPDMIPVDPFYIRNPPDISWPERSGNDSLIIAMVDVGFGQLRFLSINFPRNTQVIRKYSPVDNFRFGMPTPMALLVFRPAPGAVFTPKSFRSTSDEKFDLTEFMIKHNLENGLIGLNWIMVGTDAYGIEQHKMKWLVDNCHSLLQTKLLKDQRWEFVDTFPLNEMDSTLTVSFNQPEVHQDVCCSKIELAEEEIFTDALADKQIPSIAVRTPPKVTSLRQPENADNYQRTLRHYLVTKEDKFTMVMFDPKKQYLYWMVADLSSDSLATGSMSDDAYTVSKYKFPVPGKPNECQYVVLMLFRQPRSTGSSDISEYYNSDHPLRSSVCDAHCVYRSLFSIEQFKSFHRLSLASATWFKVCYDVYEAARQIQRIAASNVTTSTTAPTIIKKQHGREIKPESDQKNKEMALICSLIKQTNLDCAKLSNAPAYSHSLTSAILIPAIIYAIVF
;
A
#
# COMPACT_ATOMS: atom_id res chain seq x y z
N MET A 1 -20.71 42.34 -14.20
CA MET A 1 -19.78 42.43 -13.06
C MET A 1 -19.59 41.00 -12.55
N HIS A 2 -18.56 40.28 -13.02
CA HIS A 2 -17.18 40.28 -12.48
C HIS A 2 -17.06 39.35 -11.26
N LEU A 3 -16.11 38.41 -11.12
CA LEU A 3 -15.02 37.90 -12.00
C LEU A 3 -14.44 36.67 -11.24
N PHE A 4 -14.42 35.42 -11.73
CA PHE A 4 -13.36 34.68 -12.47
C PHE A 4 -13.83 33.20 -12.44
N LEU A 5 -13.95 32.46 -13.55
CA LEU A 5 -12.90 31.64 -14.23
C LEU A 5 -12.24 30.60 -13.29
N LEU A 6 -12.53 29.29 -13.40
CA LEU A 6 -12.12 28.31 -14.44
C LEU A 6 -10.72 27.73 -14.17
N ASN A 7 -10.63 26.42 -13.87
CA ASN A 7 -9.41 25.63 -14.08
C ASN A 7 -9.68 24.11 -14.19
N PHE A 8 -8.72 23.41 -14.81
CA PHE A 8 -8.81 22.07 -15.40
C PHE A 8 -8.83 20.90 -14.40
N VAL A 9 -9.40 19.75 -14.82
CA VAL A 9 -9.16 18.43 -14.21
C VAL A 9 -8.88 17.37 -15.30
N LEU A 10 -7.59 17.01 -15.42
CA LEU A 10 -6.90 15.95 -16.17
C LEU A 10 -5.53 15.78 -15.46
N LEU A 11 -4.88 14.62 -15.30
CA LEU A 11 -5.17 13.23 -15.72
C LEU A 11 -4.52 12.19 -14.77
N GLY A 12 -4.88 10.91 -14.91
CA GLY A 12 -3.92 9.80 -14.79
C GLY A 12 -3.49 9.26 -13.40
N ILE A 13 -3.11 7.98 -13.38
CA ILE A 13 -2.36 7.34 -12.29
C ILE A 13 -0.86 7.45 -12.63
N SER A 14 -0.32 8.64 -12.43
CA SER A 14 1.06 8.87 -11.99
C SER A 14 1.01 10.00 -10.96
N SER A 15 2.11 10.26 -10.26
CA SER A 15 2.22 11.44 -9.40
C SER A 15 2.37 12.69 -10.25
N GLN A 16 1.26 13.20 -10.81
CA GLN A 16 1.21 14.49 -11.54
C GLN A 16 1.41 15.70 -10.60
N HIS A 17 2.55 15.74 -9.92
CA HIS A 17 3.16 16.99 -9.50
C HIS A 17 3.70 17.66 -10.76
N ILE A 18 2.94 18.60 -11.29
CA ILE A 18 3.45 19.56 -12.27
C ILE A 18 4.62 20.29 -11.63
N MET A 19 5.84 19.83 -11.90
CA MET A 19 7.05 20.52 -11.51
C MET A 19 7.09 21.82 -12.29
N ALA A 20 6.79 22.93 -11.61
CA ALA A 20 6.89 24.26 -12.18
C ALA A 20 8.34 24.53 -12.56
N ALA A 21 8.65 24.44 -13.85
CA ALA A 21 9.98 24.71 -14.36
C ALA A 21 10.39 26.16 -14.07
N GLY A 22 11.56 26.35 -13.45
CA GLY A 22 12.34 27.58 -13.63
C GLY A 22 12.33 28.64 -12.54
N SER A 23 12.02 28.34 -11.27
CA SER A 23 12.42 29.21 -10.15
C SER A 23 13.65 28.65 -9.42
N SER A 24 14.85 29.07 -9.85
CA SER A 24 16.09 28.74 -9.14
C SER A 24 16.02 29.22 -7.68
N PHE A 25 16.30 28.34 -6.71
CA PHE A 25 16.27 28.66 -5.28
C PHE A 25 17.02 29.96 -4.91
N CYS A 26 18.11 30.23 -5.64
CA CYS A 26 18.97 31.40 -5.58
C CYS A 26 19.77 31.48 -6.90
N THR A 27 20.32 32.66 -7.22
CA THR A 27 21.18 32.87 -8.41
C THR A 27 22.67 33.01 -8.10
N THR A 28 23.03 33.29 -6.83
CA THR A 28 24.42 33.47 -6.38
C THR A 28 24.66 32.75 -5.05
N THR A 29 25.86 32.21 -4.85
CA THR A 29 26.27 31.47 -3.64
C THR A 29 25.95 32.23 -2.35
N VAL A 30 26.23 33.55 -2.32
CA VAL A 30 25.91 34.43 -1.18
C VAL A 30 24.41 34.53 -0.94
N GLY A 31 23.60 34.70 -2.00
CA GLY A 31 22.14 34.73 -1.89
C GLY A 31 21.55 33.41 -1.38
N CYS A 32 22.13 32.27 -1.78
CA CYS A 32 21.76 30.95 -1.25
C CYS A 32 22.03 30.86 0.26
N ILE A 33 23.23 31.27 0.69
CA ILE A 33 23.67 31.20 2.09
C ILE A 33 22.82 32.09 2.99
N GLU A 34 22.49 33.33 2.57
CA GLU A 34 21.61 34.20 3.37
C GLU A 34 20.17 33.67 3.45
N LYS A 35 19.65 33.08 2.37
CA LYS A 35 18.34 32.41 2.39
C LYS A 35 18.34 31.19 3.32
N ILE A 36 19.42 30.41 3.33
CA ILE A 36 19.65 29.32 4.29
C ILE A 36 19.66 29.84 5.73
N LYS A 37 20.47 30.86 6.04
CA LYS A 37 20.55 31.48 7.37
C LYS A 37 19.19 31.99 7.88
N ARG A 38 18.28 32.38 6.98
CA ARG A 38 16.90 32.75 7.31
C ARG A 38 16.00 31.56 7.62
N ILE A 39 16.06 30.47 6.84
CA ILE A 39 15.15 29.32 6.98
C ILE A 39 15.55 28.39 8.15
N VAL A 40 16.85 28.18 8.39
CA VAL A 40 17.34 27.28 9.46
C VAL A 40 16.76 27.56 10.87
N PRO A 41 16.57 28.83 11.31
CA PRO A 41 15.92 29.14 12.59
C PRO A 41 14.38 29.08 12.58
N GLU A 42 13.69 28.95 11.44
CA GLU A 42 12.23 28.94 11.38
C GLU A 42 11.64 27.76 12.18
N THR A 43 10.74 28.03 13.13
CA THR A 43 10.12 27.01 14.01
C THR A 43 8.80 26.45 13.47
N ASN A 44 8.20 27.08 12.47
CA ASN A 44 6.90 26.70 11.89
C ASN A 44 7.01 26.02 10.51
N ARG A 45 8.23 25.91 9.96
CA ARG A 45 8.54 25.39 8.61
C ARG A 45 8.53 23.86 8.53
N PHE A 46 8.85 23.17 9.63
CA PHE A 46 9.07 21.71 9.65
C PHE A 46 8.09 21.00 10.60
N TRP A 47 7.77 19.74 10.32
CA TRP A 47 6.77 18.95 11.07
C TRP A 47 7.07 18.85 12.56
N PHE A 48 8.34 18.90 12.95
CA PHE A 48 8.81 18.75 14.32
C PHE A 48 8.82 20.03 15.17
N GLY A 49 8.41 21.16 14.58
CA GLY A 49 8.47 22.47 15.22
C GLY A 49 7.22 22.83 16.02
N ASP A 50 6.78 24.08 15.93
CA ASP A 50 5.53 24.51 16.54
C ASP A 50 4.31 23.84 15.87
N GLN A 51 4.42 23.41 14.61
CA GLN A 51 3.44 22.55 13.94
C GLN A 51 3.20 21.25 14.71
N PHE A 52 4.26 20.62 15.23
CA PHE A 52 4.16 19.42 16.06
C PHE A 52 3.29 19.66 17.30
N LYS A 53 3.57 20.74 18.04
CA LYS A 53 2.83 21.11 19.25
C LYS A 53 1.35 21.38 18.96
N LEU A 54 1.06 22.02 17.83
CA LEU A 54 -0.30 22.35 17.42
C LEU A 54 -1.09 21.08 17.05
N GLN A 55 -0.47 20.14 16.33
CA GLN A 55 -1.13 18.94 15.81
C GLN A 55 -1.21 17.78 16.82
N CYS A 56 -0.22 17.66 17.70
CA CYS A 56 -0.04 16.53 18.62
C CYS A 56 -0.18 16.92 20.10
N GLY A 57 -0.25 18.22 20.40
CA GLY A 57 -0.26 18.75 21.76
C GLY A 57 1.09 18.64 22.48
N THR A 58 1.14 19.12 23.71
CA THR A 58 2.17 18.73 24.67
C THR A 58 1.84 17.37 25.28
N LEU A 59 2.87 16.58 25.56
CA LEU A 59 2.83 15.23 26.15
C LEU A 59 1.70 15.08 27.19
N GLY A 60 0.72 14.21 26.89
CA GLY A 60 -0.30 13.77 27.85
C GLY A 60 -1.72 14.32 27.69
N SER A 61 -2.09 14.99 26.58
CA SER A 61 -3.47 15.45 26.35
C SER A 61 -4.30 14.51 25.43
N PRO A 62 -5.35 13.82 25.92
CA PRO A 62 -6.14 12.86 25.11
C PRO A 62 -7.08 13.48 24.05
N ARG A 63 -6.83 14.73 23.63
CA ARG A 63 -7.85 15.60 22.99
C ARG A 63 -7.98 15.49 21.47
N TYR A 64 -7.10 14.76 20.79
CA TYR A 64 -7.13 14.64 19.32
C TYR A 64 -7.32 13.19 18.84
N ARG A 65 -8.53 12.65 19.04
CA ARG A 65 -8.98 11.35 18.49
C ARG A 65 -9.22 11.36 16.96
N GLY A 66 -8.66 12.32 16.23
CA GLY A 66 -8.91 12.52 14.80
C GLY A 66 -7.67 12.51 13.91
N ASN A 67 -6.46 12.55 14.51
CA ASN A 67 -5.19 12.55 13.79
C ASN A 67 -4.53 11.17 13.92
N ASN A 68 -3.97 10.65 12.83
CA ASN A 68 -3.19 9.42 12.84
C ASN A 68 -2.00 9.56 13.82
N ALA A 69 -1.95 8.70 14.84
CA ALA A 69 -0.96 8.74 15.91
C ALA A 69 0.49 8.62 15.39
N VAL A 70 0.69 7.96 14.25
CA VAL A 70 1.98 7.84 13.55
C VAL A 70 2.60 9.21 13.26
N ASN A 71 1.81 10.21 12.90
CA ASN A 71 2.31 11.55 12.61
C ASN A 71 2.92 12.20 13.86
N CYS A 72 2.45 11.82 15.05
CA CYS A 72 2.87 12.35 16.34
C CYS A 72 4.07 11.63 16.98
N ILE A 73 4.67 10.66 16.28
CA ILE A 73 5.94 10.06 16.71
C ILE A 73 7.05 11.10 16.59
N ASN A 74 7.84 11.32 17.64
CA ASN A 74 8.95 12.28 17.66
C ASN A 74 9.97 11.87 18.73
N PRO A 75 11.27 11.66 18.41
CA PRO A 75 12.22 11.14 19.40
C PRO A 75 12.28 12.02 20.66
N PRO A 76 12.22 11.45 21.88
CA PRO A 76 12.20 12.21 23.13
C PRO A 76 13.38 13.19 23.26
N GLU A 77 14.56 12.79 22.82
CA GLU A 77 15.80 13.58 22.86
C GLU A 77 15.79 14.76 21.87
N LEU A 78 14.85 14.75 20.91
CA LEU A 78 14.67 15.80 19.92
C LEU A 78 13.42 16.67 20.16
N SER A 79 12.48 16.20 20.98
CA SER A 79 11.17 16.83 21.23
C SER A 79 11.24 18.32 21.65
N ASN A 80 12.33 18.75 22.27
CA ASN A 80 12.53 20.11 22.78
C ASN A 80 13.15 21.11 21.77
N TYR A 81 13.42 20.68 20.54
CA TYR A 81 14.09 21.48 19.51
C TYR A 81 13.18 21.69 18.30
N TYR A 82 12.81 22.96 18.05
CA TYR A 82 11.68 23.32 17.17
C TYR A 82 12.06 23.85 15.78
N SER A 83 13.32 24.18 15.55
CA SER A 83 13.87 24.57 14.24
C SER A 83 14.97 23.62 13.77
N MET A 84 15.27 23.59 12.47
CA MET A 84 16.31 22.73 11.90
C MET A 84 17.67 22.97 12.57
N GLY A 85 18.02 24.24 12.82
CA GLY A 85 19.24 24.60 13.54
C GLY A 85 19.27 24.10 14.98
N SER A 86 18.18 24.27 15.73
CA SER A 86 18.10 23.78 17.11
C SER A 86 18.25 22.26 17.21
N ARG A 87 17.75 21.51 16.22
CA ARG A 87 17.86 20.03 16.16
C ARG A 87 19.25 19.55 15.79
N LEU A 88 19.88 20.16 14.79
CA LEU A 88 21.24 19.83 14.39
C LEU A 88 22.23 20.07 15.54
N PHE A 89 22.23 21.28 16.10
CA PHE A 89 23.20 21.74 17.11
C PHE A 89 22.81 21.40 18.56
N ARG A 90 21.64 20.78 18.80
CA ARG A 90 21.10 20.45 20.14
C ARG A 90 21.00 21.64 21.11
N VAL A 91 20.78 22.84 20.58
CA VAL A 91 20.61 24.08 21.35
C VAL A 91 19.15 24.52 21.38
N LYS A 92 18.62 24.84 22.57
CA LYS A 92 17.21 25.28 22.73
C LYS A 92 16.92 26.61 22.03
N THR A 93 17.91 27.48 21.95
CA THR A 93 17.82 28.80 21.30
C THR A 93 18.90 28.90 20.21
N PHE A 94 18.51 28.59 18.98
CA PHE A 94 19.39 28.68 17.82
C PHE A 94 19.41 30.10 17.23
N THR A 95 20.57 30.57 16.77
CA THR A 95 20.73 31.86 16.08
C THR A 95 21.54 31.67 14.79
N SER A 96 21.39 32.57 13.82
CA SER A 96 22.14 32.52 12.56
C SER A 96 23.67 32.68 12.73
N ALA A 97 24.15 33.12 13.90
CA ALA A 97 25.58 33.22 14.22
C ALA A 97 26.30 31.86 14.20
N TYR A 98 25.60 30.76 14.50
CA TYR A 98 26.13 29.39 14.35
C TYR A 98 26.49 29.03 12.89
N LEU A 99 26.01 29.82 11.92
CA LEU A 99 26.25 29.65 10.48
C LEU A 99 27.12 30.78 9.90
N GLN A 100 27.84 31.53 10.73
CA GLN A 100 28.66 32.66 10.29
C GLN A 100 29.78 32.26 9.31
N ASN A 101 30.30 31.03 9.43
CA ASN A 101 31.41 30.50 8.62
C ASN A 101 30.96 29.88 7.28
N LEU A 102 29.66 29.87 6.97
CA LEU A 102 29.15 29.41 5.68
C LEU A 102 29.71 30.27 4.54
N SER A 103 30.44 29.62 3.64
CA SER A 103 31.16 30.24 2.52
C SER A 103 30.93 29.54 1.18
N ILE A 104 30.33 28.34 1.18
CA ILE A 104 29.92 27.61 -0.03
C ILE A 104 28.44 27.20 0.03
N TYR A 105 27.82 27.07 -1.13
CA TYR A 105 26.48 26.48 -1.27
C TYR A 105 26.60 25.11 -1.96
N PRO A 106 26.61 24.00 -1.21
CA PRO A 106 26.79 22.68 -1.78
C PRO A 106 25.52 22.23 -2.50
N ARG A 107 25.63 21.96 -3.80
CA ARG A 107 24.57 21.37 -4.62
C ARG A 107 24.47 19.88 -4.33
N ILE A 108 23.25 19.38 -4.35
CA ILE A 108 22.91 17.98 -4.17
C ILE A 108 22.14 17.57 -5.42
N THR A 109 22.61 16.57 -6.16
CA THR A 109 21.92 16.11 -7.38
C THR A 109 21.73 14.61 -7.32
N TYR A 110 20.48 14.17 -7.25
CA TYR A 110 20.12 12.77 -7.39
C TYR A 110 19.86 12.43 -8.85
N LYS A 111 20.14 11.19 -9.23
CA LYS A 111 19.77 10.61 -10.52
C LYS A 111 18.78 9.48 -10.23
N PRO A 112 17.46 9.74 -10.29
CA PRO A 112 16.45 8.72 -10.07
C PRO A 112 16.64 7.55 -11.06
N GLU A 113 16.59 6.34 -10.51
CA GLU A 113 16.63 5.09 -11.30
C GLU A 113 15.24 4.45 -11.28
N ASN A 114 14.81 3.95 -12.44
CA ASN A 114 13.62 3.12 -12.53
C ASN A 114 13.76 1.82 -11.72
N GLY A 115 12.66 1.14 -11.46
CA GLY A 115 12.69 -0.21 -10.90
C GLY A 115 11.36 -0.62 -10.28
N THR A 116 11.21 -1.94 -10.15
CA THR A 116 10.08 -2.58 -9.50
C THR A 116 10.43 -2.95 -8.06
N TYR A 117 9.47 -2.80 -7.15
CA TYR A 117 9.60 -3.27 -5.77
C TYR A 117 8.23 -3.64 -5.18
N ARG A 118 8.24 -4.47 -4.13
CA ARG A 118 7.06 -4.80 -3.35
C ARG A 118 7.14 -4.11 -2.00
N ALA A 119 6.08 -3.43 -1.61
CA ALA A 119 5.98 -2.69 -0.35
C ALA A 119 4.52 -2.62 0.11
N CYS A 120 4.26 -2.64 1.41
CA CYS A 120 2.91 -2.58 1.95
C CYS A 120 1.95 -3.65 1.40
N ASP A 121 2.48 -4.81 0.97
CA ASP A 121 1.77 -5.88 0.25
C ASP A 121 1.27 -5.56 -1.18
N HIS A 122 1.73 -4.43 -1.74
CA HIS A 122 1.46 -3.97 -3.10
C HIS A 122 2.72 -4.03 -3.99
N ASP A 123 2.53 -4.22 -5.29
CA ASP A 123 3.59 -4.25 -6.30
C ASP A 123 3.69 -2.86 -6.98
N PHE A 124 4.88 -2.25 -6.95
CA PHE A 124 5.16 -0.94 -7.55
C PHE A 124 6.12 -1.09 -8.74
N ASP A 125 5.84 -0.33 -9.80
CA ASP A 125 6.72 -0.16 -10.97
C ASP A 125 6.95 1.35 -11.17
N GLU A 126 8.07 1.84 -10.65
CA GLU A 126 8.38 3.27 -10.64
C GLU A 126 9.29 3.62 -11.82
N THR A 127 8.80 4.52 -12.67
CA THR A 127 9.58 5.16 -13.74
C THR A 127 9.65 6.66 -13.46
N PRO A 128 10.85 7.22 -13.17
CA PRO A 128 10.96 8.61 -12.78
C PRO A 128 10.60 9.58 -13.92
N GLU A 129 9.76 10.57 -13.60
CA GLU A 129 9.34 11.60 -14.56
C GLU A 129 10.47 12.61 -14.91
N VAL A 130 11.56 12.64 -14.13
CA VAL A 130 12.73 13.50 -14.33
C VAL A 130 14.04 12.71 -14.25
N SER A 131 15.02 13.08 -15.09
CA SER A 131 16.33 12.44 -15.12
C SER A 131 17.23 12.81 -13.94
N GLU A 132 17.03 14.00 -13.35
CA GLU A 132 17.82 14.51 -12.21
C GLU A 132 16.91 15.29 -11.26
N VAL A 133 17.19 15.20 -9.96
CA VAL A 133 16.52 15.98 -8.91
C VAL A 133 17.56 16.85 -8.20
N GLU A 134 17.45 18.17 -8.38
CA GLU A 134 18.27 19.16 -7.68
C GLU A 134 17.71 19.41 -6.26
N GLY A 135 18.56 19.20 -5.26
CA GLY A 135 18.22 19.32 -3.86
C GLY A 135 18.37 20.75 -3.32
N HIS A 136 17.26 21.36 -2.91
CA HIS A 136 17.25 22.68 -2.28
C HIS A 136 16.04 22.92 -1.34
N PRO A 137 16.09 23.88 -0.41
CA PRO A 137 15.08 24.07 0.65
C PRO A 137 13.62 24.33 0.22
N ASP A 138 13.42 24.86 -0.99
CA ASP A 138 12.10 25.12 -1.57
C ASP A 138 11.70 24.06 -2.64
N MET A 139 12.36 22.89 -2.67
CA MET A 139 12.01 21.83 -3.62
C MET A 139 10.67 21.19 -3.27
N ILE A 140 9.98 20.65 -4.28
CA ILE A 140 8.91 19.67 -4.04
C ILE A 140 9.57 18.46 -3.35
N PRO A 141 9.00 17.93 -2.25
CA PRO A 141 9.59 16.79 -1.56
C PRO A 141 9.78 15.60 -2.50
N VAL A 142 10.96 14.99 -2.46
CA VAL A 142 11.30 13.83 -3.29
C VAL A 142 11.05 12.54 -2.52
N ASP A 143 10.49 11.53 -3.19
CA ASP A 143 10.14 10.27 -2.55
C ASP A 143 11.38 9.41 -2.22
N PRO A 144 11.41 8.73 -1.07
CA PRO A 144 12.52 7.87 -0.62
C PRO A 144 13.10 6.92 -1.68
N PHE A 145 12.25 6.29 -2.51
CA PHE A 145 12.69 5.37 -3.57
C PHE A 145 13.59 6.04 -4.62
N TYR A 146 13.31 7.29 -4.98
CA TYR A 146 14.09 8.03 -5.99
C TYR A 146 15.43 8.56 -5.45
N ILE A 147 15.61 8.60 -4.12
CA ILE A 147 16.85 8.97 -3.44
C ILE A 147 17.56 7.80 -2.74
N ARG A 148 17.19 6.55 -3.06
CA ARG A 148 17.79 5.33 -2.49
C ARG A 148 19.30 5.22 -2.73
N ASN A 149 19.78 5.78 -3.84
CA ASN A 149 21.20 5.84 -4.21
C ASN A 149 21.82 7.18 -3.78
N PRO A 150 23.15 7.22 -3.48
CA PRO A 150 23.82 8.45 -3.06
C PRO A 150 23.80 9.54 -4.15
N PRO A 151 23.67 10.83 -3.78
CA PRO A 151 23.70 11.94 -4.73
C PRO A 151 25.12 12.28 -5.19
N ASP A 152 25.24 12.98 -6.32
CA ASP A 152 26.42 13.80 -6.61
C ASP A 152 26.40 15.08 -5.75
N ILE A 153 27.60 15.53 -5.35
CA ILE A 153 27.80 16.66 -4.44
C ILE A 153 28.88 17.57 -5.03
N SER A 154 28.46 18.77 -5.43
CA SER A 154 29.29 19.72 -6.16
C SER A 154 28.99 21.19 -5.81
N TRP A 155 29.90 22.11 -6.11
CA TRP A 155 29.66 23.55 -6.05
C TRP A 155 30.70 24.29 -6.93
N PRO A 156 30.42 25.52 -7.40
CA PRO A 156 31.28 26.23 -8.35
C PRO A 156 32.70 26.50 -7.82
N GLU A 157 32.83 26.84 -6.55
CA GLU A 157 34.09 27.25 -5.91
C GLU A 157 34.95 26.05 -5.43
N ARG A 158 34.69 24.82 -5.93
CA ARG A 158 35.36 23.59 -5.47
C ARG A 158 36.79 23.49 -5.99
N SER A 159 37.74 23.94 -5.18
CA SER A 159 39.18 23.63 -5.33
C SER A 159 39.40 22.12 -5.35
N GLY A 160 40.23 21.64 -6.30
CA GLY A 160 40.61 20.23 -6.40
C GLY A 160 41.58 19.76 -5.32
N ASN A 161 42.15 20.68 -4.53
CA ASN A 161 43.14 20.36 -3.50
C ASN A 161 42.57 20.38 -2.07
N ASP A 162 41.29 20.70 -1.90
CA ASP A 162 40.64 20.69 -0.59
C ASP A 162 40.41 19.24 -0.13
N SER A 163 40.71 18.96 1.14
CA SER A 163 40.30 17.74 1.84
C SER A 163 39.16 18.08 2.78
N LEU A 164 37.95 17.62 2.47
CA LEU A 164 36.73 17.99 3.18
C LEU A 164 36.07 16.80 3.87
N ILE A 165 35.27 17.12 4.88
CA ILE A 165 34.39 16.16 5.57
C ILE A 165 32.96 16.43 5.11
N ILE A 166 32.27 15.39 4.67
CA ILE A 166 30.88 15.47 4.19
C ILE A 166 30.01 14.60 5.09
N ALA A 167 28.99 15.19 5.70
CA ALA A 167 28.00 14.48 6.49
C ALA A 167 26.59 14.75 5.95
N MET A 168 25.73 13.72 5.92
CA MET A 168 24.29 13.90 5.68
C MET A 168 23.50 13.45 6.90
N VAL A 169 22.56 14.27 7.36
CA VAL A 169 21.84 14.06 8.62
C VAL A 169 20.33 14.17 8.37
N ASP A 170 19.60 13.13 8.78
CA ASP A 170 18.16 13.17 8.98
C ASP A 170 17.86 14.08 10.17
N VAL A 171 17.38 15.30 9.93
CA VAL A 171 17.13 16.26 11.02
C VAL A 171 15.84 15.94 11.77
N GLY A 172 14.93 15.16 11.16
CA GLY A 172 13.70 14.71 11.78
C GLY A 172 13.94 13.71 12.92
N PHE A 173 14.82 12.73 12.68
CA PHE A 173 15.14 11.68 13.66
C PHE A 173 16.53 11.76 14.27
N GLY A 174 17.33 12.75 13.86
CA GLY A 174 18.70 12.98 14.32
C GLY A 174 19.65 11.85 13.92
N GLN A 175 19.43 11.19 12.79
CA GLN A 175 20.24 10.06 12.35
C GLN A 175 21.27 10.51 11.31
N LEU A 176 22.53 10.13 11.52
CA LEU A 176 23.55 10.29 10.50
C LEU A 176 23.27 9.30 9.36
N ARG A 177 23.07 9.81 8.15
CA ARG A 177 22.70 9.04 6.95
C ARG A 177 23.89 8.77 6.03
N PHE A 178 24.92 9.63 6.06
CA PHE A 178 26.20 9.47 5.36
C PHE A 178 27.31 10.20 6.10
N LEU A 179 28.53 9.67 6.08
CA LEU A 179 29.73 10.38 6.52
C LEU A 179 30.94 9.93 5.70
N SER A 180 31.66 10.90 5.12
CA SER A 180 32.94 10.67 4.46
C SER A 180 33.96 11.76 4.78
N ILE A 181 35.24 11.41 4.65
CA ILE A 181 36.39 12.29 4.86
C ILE A 181 37.30 12.26 3.64
N ASN A 182 38.18 13.26 3.50
CA ASN A 182 39.03 13.45 2.31
C ASN A 182 38.20 13.57 1.01
N PHE A 183 37.02 14.20 1.09
CA PHE A 183 36.24 14.48 -0.11
C PHE A 183 36.84 15.67 -0.87
N PRO A 184 36.97 15.62 -2.22
CA PRO A 184 36.58 14.52 -3.11
C PRO A 184 37.70 13.51 -3.43
N ARG A 185 38.97 13.82 -3.14
CA ARG A 185 40.14 13.00 -3.55
C ARG A 185 40.59 12.03 -2.45
N ASN A 186 40.63 10.74 -2.76
CA ASN A 186 40.86 9.66 -1.81
C ASN A 186 39.77 9.61 -0.72
N THR A 187 38.52 9.90 -1.11
CA THR A 187 37.35 9.90 -0.23
C THR A 187 37.24 8.58 0.52
N GLN A 188 37.31 8.64 1.85
CA GLN A 188 37.06 7.49 2.72
C GLN A 188 35.66 7.60 3.31
N VAL A 189 34.80 6.64 2.97
CA VAL A 189 33.44 6.54 3.53
C VAL A 189 33.52 5.91 4.92
N ILE A 190 33.12 6.67 5.93
CA ILE A 190 33.07 6.25 7.35
C ILE A 190 31.71 5.64 7.67
N ARG A 191 30.63 6.23 7.15
CA ARG A 191 29.26 5.69 7.20
C ARG A 191 28.67 5.71 5.80
N LYS A 192 28.31 4.51 5.30
CA LYS A 192 27.67 4.35 3.98
C LYS A 192 26.38 5.18 3.92
N TYR A 193 26.07 5.64 2.71
CA TYR A 193 24.83 6.37 2.46
C TYR A 193 23.61 5.47 2.74
N SER A 194 22.56 6.09 3.28
CA SER A 194 21.23 5.53 3.43
C SER A 194 20.23 6.68 3.22
N PRO A 195 19.10 6.49 2.53
CA PRO A 195 18.09 7.53 2.37
C PRO A 195 17.41 7.85 3.71
N VAL A 196 16.58 8.90 3.73
CA VAL A 196 15.59 9.11 4.81
C VAL A 196 14.32 8.37 4.43
N ASP A 197 13.98 7.36 5.22
CA ASP A 197 12.82 6.49 5.01
C ASP A 197 11.53 7.14 5.58
N ASN A 198 11.19 8.36 5.17
CA ASN A 198 10.10 9.09 5.83
C ASN A 198 8.74 8.40 5.58
N PHE A 199 8.03 8.16 6.68
CA PHE A 199 6.77 7.41 6.71
C PHE A 199 5.52 8.29 6.92
N ARG A 200 5.68 9.61 7.11
CA ARG A 200 4.54 10.51 7.39
C ARG A 200 4.00 11.14 6.11
N PHE A 201 2.78 10.76 5.74
CA PHE A 201 2.09 11.34 4.60
C PHE A 201 1.87 12.85 4.79
N GLY A 202 2.20 13.66 3.77
CA GLY A 202 2.05 15.12 3.81
C GLY A 202 3.00 15.89 4.75
N MET A 203 3.92 15.22 5.45
CA MET A 203 4.87 15.84 6.39
C MET A 203 6.32 15.52 6.03
N PRO A 204 6.93 16.27 5.09
CA PRO A 204 8.24 15.94 4.57
C PRO A 204 9.36 16.18 5.58
N THR A 205 10.35 15.28 5.60
CA THR A 205 11.48 15.35 6.52
C THR A 205 12.73 15.91 5.83
N PRO A 206 13.39 16.95 6.38
CA PRO A 206 14.62 17.48 5.80
C PRO A 206 15.83 16.57 6.06
N MET A 207 16.58 16.25 5.00
CA MET A 207 17.91 15.65 5.10
C MET A 207 18.98 16.70 4.77
N ALA A 208 19.74 17.11 5.80
CA ALA A 208 20.74 18.15 5.70
C ALA A 208 22.10 17.61 5.26
N LEU A 209 22.69 18.22 4.24
CA LEU A 209 24.08 18.07 3.83
C LEU A 209 24.94 19.12 4.55
N LEU A 210 25.97 18.65 5.25
CA LEU A 210 26.94 19.45 5.98
C LEU A 210 28.33 19.24 5.37
N VAL A 211 29.03 20.35 5.09
CA VAL A 211 30.40 20.33 4.57
C VAL A 211 31.32 21.05 5.54
N PHE A 212 32.36 20.33 6.01
CA PHE A 212 33.38 20.88 6.90
C PHE A 212 34.74 20.93 6.22
N ARG A 213 35.46 22.04 6.48
CA ARG A 213 36.88 22.18 6.24
C ARG A 213 37.62 21.89 7.56
N PRO A 214 38.46 20.85 7.63
CA PRO A 214 39.30 20.61 8.80
C PRO A 214 40.33 21.73 8.95
N ALA A 215 40.80 21.98 10.18
CA ALA A 215 41.90 22.90 10.43
C ALA A 215 43.19 22.44 9.70
N PRO A 216 44.06 23.36 9.23
CA PRO A 216 45.31 22.98 8.57
C PRO A 216 46.15 22.03 9.43
N GLY A 217 46.48 20.86 8.88
CA GLY A 217 47.22 19.81 9.58
C GLY A 217 46.40 18.89 10.50
N ALA A 218 45.10 19.12 10.68
CA ALA A 218 44.24 18.22 11.45
C ALA A 218 43.93 16.93 10.68
N VAL A 219 44.36 15.79 11.22
CA VAL A 219 44.06 14.46 10.67
C VAL A 219 42.81 13.90 11.34
N PHE A 220 41.69 13.85 10.60
CA PHE A 220 40.51 13.13 11.08
C PHE A 220 40.87 11.65 11.25
N THR A 221 40.67 11.11 12.45
CA THR A 221 41.02 9.73 12.78
C THR A 221 39.75 8.86 12.84
N PRO A 222 39.49 7.95 11.87
CA PRO A 222 38.25 7.17 11.80
C PRO A 222 37.91 6.36 13.06
N LYS A 223 38.93 5.93 13.81
CA LYS A 223 38.79 4.99 14.94
C LYS A 223 37.95 5.51 16.12
N SER A 224 37.69 6.82 16.22
CA SER A 224 36.89 7.43 17.28
C SER A 224 35.38 7.54 16.96
N PHE A 225 34.97 7.17 15.74
CA PHE A 225 33.58 7.24 15.30
C PHE A 225 32.91 5.85 15.35
N ARG A 226 32.33 5.50 16.50
CA ARG A 226 31.54 4.28 16.74
C ARG A 226 30.04 4.57 16.84
N SER A 227 29.49 5.31 15.89
CA SER A 227 28.05 5.61 15.89
C SER A 227 27.25 4.42 15.37
N THR A 228 26.37 3.87 16.20
CA THR A 228 25.40 2.84 15.79
C THR A 228 24.33 3.42 14.88
N SER A 229 23.47 2.59 14.27
CA SER A 229 22.34 3.07 13.47
C SER A 229 21.41 4.02 14.24
N ASP A 230 21.30 3.80 15.55
CA ASP A 230 20.22 4.33 16.39
C ASP A 230 20.65 5.56 17.21
N GLU A 231 21.96 5.76 17.37
CA GLU A 231 22.54 6.90 18.07
C GLU A 231 22.10 8.23 17.43
N LYS A 232 21.67 9.16 18.29
CA LYS A 232 21.17 10.47 17.89
C LYS A 232 22.36 11.42 17.68
N PHE A 233 22.69 11.67 16.41
CA PHE A 233 23.77 12.57 16.01
C PHE A 233 23.58 13.98 16.60
N ASP A 234 24.61 14.45 17.30
CA ASP A 234 24.76 15.83 17.80
C ASP A 234 25.88 16.51 17.00
N LEU A 235 25.53 17.57 16.27
CA LEU A 235 26.50 18.33 15.47
C LEU A 235 27.50 19.08 16.35
N THR A 236 27.07 19.59 17.51
CA THR A 236 27.92 20.35 18.42
C THR A 236 28.96 19.43 19.06
N GLU A 237 28.54 18.25 19.54
CA GLU A 237 29.49 17.25 20.06
C GLU A 237 30.47 16.80 18.96
N PHE A 238 29.97 16.50 17.76
CA PHE A 238 30.81 16.13 16.62
C PHE A 238 31.83 17.22 16.28
N MET A 239 31.43 18.50 16.26
CA MET A 239 32.32 19.61 15.95
C MET A 239 33.42 19.77 17.00
N ILE A 240 33.08 19.70 18.29
CA ILE A 240 34.06 19.81 19.40
C ILE A 240 35.03 18.62 19.41
N LYS A 241 34.51 17.40 19.31
CA LYS A 241 35.30 16.15 19.34
C LYS A 241 36.32 16.03 18.20
N HIS A 242 36.09 16.75 17.10
CA HIS A 242 36.92 16.69 15.89
C HIS A 242 37.61 18.02 15.53
N ASN A 243 37.55 19.04 16.40
CA ASN A 243 38.15 20.37 16.18
C ASN A 243 37.64 21.03 14.87
N LEU A 244 36.32 21.03 14.70
CA LEU A 244 35.58 21.55 13.54
C LEU A 244 34.62 22.70 13.92
N GLU A 245 34.78 23.32 15.09
CA GLU A 245 33.91 24.38 15.62
C GLU A 245 33.77 25.56 14.66
N ASN A 246 34.87 25.92 13.99
CA ASN A 246 34.90 26.92 12.92
C ASN A 246 34.93 26.30 11.50
N GLY A 247 34.82 24.97 11.40
CA GLY A 247 35.01 24.21 10.17
C GLY A 247 33.77 24.08 9.30
N LEU A 248 32.55 24.33 9.81
CA LEU A 248 31.32 24.24 9.01
C LEU A 248 31.25 25.37 7.97
N ILE A 249 31.48 25.02 6.70
CA ILE A 249 31.58 25.97 5.58
C ILE A 249 30.43 25.85 4.58
N GLY A 250 29.69 24.75 4.58
CA GLY A 250 28.57 24.51 3.67
C GLY A 250 27.40 23.82 4.36
N LEU A 251 26.19 24.28 4.04
CA LEU A 251 24.92 23.70 4.46
C LEU A 251 23.94 23.80 3.28
N ASN A 252 23.28 22.69 2.96
CA ASN A 252 22.10 22.64 2.10
C ASN A 252 21.23 21.46 2.56
N TRP A 253 20.00 21.31 2.09
CA TRP A 253 19.18 20.14 2.41
C TRP A 253 18.19 19.82 1.29
N ILE A 254 17.73 18.58 1.29
CA ILE A 254 16.57 18.14 0.51
C ILE A 254 15.37 17.96 1.42
N MET A 255 14.17 18.12 0.86
CA MET A 255 12.93 17.72 1.52
C MET A 255 12.56 16.32 1.03
N VAL A 256 12.39 15.37 1.94
CA VAL A 256 12.03 13.98 1.60
C VAL A 256 10.54 13.76 1.88
N GLY A 257 9.81 13.31 0.85
CA GLY A 257 8.38 13.00 0.85
C GLY A 257 8.07 11.70 1.61
N THR A 258 7.06 10.96 1.16
CA THR A 258 6.69 9.64 1.73
C THR A 258 6.07 8.81 0.62
N ASP A 259 6.66 7.64 0.38
CA ASP A 259 6.19 6.62 -0.55
C ASP A 259 5.99 5.27 0.19
N ALA A 260 5.52 4.26 -0.54
CA ALA A 260 5.38 2.92 0.01
C ALA A 260 6.74 2.32 0.41
N TYR A 261 7.81 2.62 -0.33
CA TYR A 261 9.17 2.16 0.00
C TYR A 261 9.60 2.61 1.40
N GLY A 262 9.52 3.91 1.72
CA GLY A 262 9.90 4.48 3.01
C GLY A 262 9.07 3.95 4.18
N ILE A 263 7.75 3.76 3.96
CA ILE A 263 6.87 3.13 4.96
C ILE A 263 7.29 1.67 5.20
N GLU A 264 7.53 0.88 4.15
CA GLU A 264 7.95 -0.53 4.28
C GLU A 264 9.31 -0.65 4.98
N GLN A 265 10.26 0.24 4.70
CA GLN A 265 11.53 0.31 5.42
C GLN A 265 11.37 0.55 6.94
N HIS A 266 10.27 1.17 7.39
CA HIS A 266 9.94 1.33 8.81
C HIS A 266 9.17 0.13 9.38
N LYS A 267 8.25 -0.44 8.60
CA LYS A 267 7.50 -1.67 8.94
C LYS A 267 8.46 -2.83 9.20
N MET A 268 9.41 -3.06 8.30
CA MET A 268 10.43 -4.11 8.37
C MET A 268 11.44 -3.94 9.52
N LYS A 269 11.63 -2.72 10.01
CA LYS A 269 12.43 -2.42 11.22
C LYS A 269 11.63 -2.57 12.53
N TRP A 270 10.36 -2.97 12.46
CA TRP A 270 9.43 -3.05 13.60
C TRP A 270 9.26 -1.74 14.38
N LEU A 271 9.37 -0.60 13.68
CA LEU A 271 9.30 0.74 14.28
C LEU A 271 7.91 1.36 14.16
N VAL A 272 7.36 1.36 12.94
CA VAL A 272 6.10 2.00 12.54
C VAL A 272 5.53 1.26 11.33
N ASP A 273 4.23 0.95 11.35
CA ASP A 273 3.46 0.63 10.15
C ASP A 273 2.51 1.82 9.84
N ASN A 274 2.57 2.33 8.61
CA ASN A 274 1.66 3.36 8.10
C ASN A 274 1.08 3.01 6.72
N CYS A 275 1.13 1.73 6.32
CA CYS A 275 0.73 1.30 4.98
C CYS A 275 -0.77 1.54 4.71
N HIS A 276 -1.60 1.48 5.75
CA HIS A 276 -3.01 1.84 5.72
C HIS A 276 -3.28 3.27 5.18
N SER A 277 -2.34 4.21 5.36
CA SER A 277 -2.48 5.58 4.84
C SER A 277 -2.46 5.66 3.31
N LEU A 278 -1.81 4.71 2.62
CA LEU A 278 -1.83 4.60 1.15
C LEU A 278 -3.24 4.24 0.67
N LEU A 279 -3.88 3.25 1.32
CA LEU A 279 -5.24 2.81 1.01
C LEU A 279 -6.26 3.89 1.34
N GLN A 280 -6.13 4.56 2.49
CA GLN A 280 -6.95 5.73 2.84
C GLN A 280 -6.85 6.83 1.77
N THR A 281 -5.64 7.12 1.29
CA THR A 281 -5.40 8.13 0.25
C THR A 281 -6.03 7.74 -1.07
N LYS A 282 -5.90 6.47 -1.51
CA LYS A 282 -6.55 5.99 -2.74
C LYS A 282 -8.09 6.01 -2.62
N LEU A 283 -8.66 5.63 -1.47
CA LEU A 283 -10.11 5.73 -1.24
C LEU A 283 -10.62 7.17 -1.44
N LEU A 284 -9.98 8.13 -0.78
CA LEU A 284 -10.33 9.55 -0.84
C LEU A 284 -10.08 10.17 -2.22
N LYS A 285 -9.10 9.69 -2.99
CA LYS A 285 -8.81 10.16 -4.36
C LYS A 285 -9.77 9.57 -5.39
N ASP A 286 -10.06 8.27 -5.31
CA ASP A 286 -10.91 7.58 -6.29
C ASP A 286 -12.41 7.85 -6.08
N GLN A 287 -12.84 8.18 -4.85
CA GLN A 287 -14.25 8.34 -4.42
C GLN A 287 -15.19 7.26 -5.00
N ARG A 288 -14.68 6.01 -5.06
CA ARG A 288 -15.29 4.92 -5.85
C ARG A 288 -16.66 4.46 -5.35
N TRP A 289 -16.96 4.70 -4.08
CA TRP A 289 -18.19 4.28 -3.42
C TRP A 289 -18.75 5.42 -2.58
N GLU A 290 -20.07 5.57 -2.60
CA GLU A 290 -20.79 6.70 -1.97
C GLU A 290 -20.50 6.85 -0.47
N PHE A 291 -20.22 5.74 0.24
CA PHE A 291 -19.89 5.79 1.66
C PHE A 291 -18.56 6.50 1.96
N VAL A 292 -17.63 6.65 1.00
CA VAL A 292 -16.26 7.16 1.25
C VAL A 292 -16.28 8.57 1.86
N ASP A 293 -17.22 9.42 1.45
CA ASP A 293 -17.31 10.82 1.90
C ASP A 293 -17.86 10.97 3.33
N THR A 294 -18.62 9.96 3.81
CA THR A 294 -19.26 9.94 5.13
C THR A 294 -18.54 9.03 6.13
N PHE A 295 -17.74 8.07 5.65
CA PHE A 295 -17.05 7.10 6.52
C PHE A 295 -15.83 7.73 7.21
N PRO A 296 -15.62 7.46 8.51
CA PRO A 296 -14.49 7.99 9.24
C PRO A 296 -13.21 7.20 8.94
N LEU A 297 -12.66 7.37 7.72
CA LEU A 297 -11.44 6.69 7.26
C LEU A 297 -10.20 7.05 8.10
N ASN A 298 -10.24 8.16 8.85
CA ASN A 298 -9.20 8.55 9.80
C ASN A 298 -9.17 7.71 11.09
N GLU A 299 -10.13 6.81 11.29
CA GLU A 299 -10.05 5.77 12.34
C GLU A 299 -9.07 4.65 12.01
N MET A 300 -8.67 4.49 10.73
CA MET A 300 -7.75 3.42 10.30
C MET A 300 -6.41 3.53 11.04
N ASP A 301 -6.02 2.44 11.72
CA ASP A 301 -4.82 2.36 12.55
C ASP A 301 -4.03 1.04 12.39
N SER A 302 -4.41 0.19 11.43
CA SER A 302 -3.71 -1.05 11.09
C SER A 302 -3.74 -1.37 9.60
N THR A 303 -2.79 -2.21 9.17
CA THR A 303 -2.69 -2.70 7.78
C THR A 303 -3.31 -4.10 7.69
N LEU A 304 -3.90 -4.43 6.54
CA LEU A 304 -4.59 -5.71 6.33
C LEU A 304 -4.04 -6.41 5.09
N THR A 305 -3.34 -7.52 5.32
CA THR A 305 -2.83 -8.39 4.27
C THR A 305 -3.88 -9.47 3.99
N VAL A 306 -4.27 -9.64 2.73
CA VAL A 306 -5.24 -10.65 2.31
C VAL A 306 -4.65 -11.45 1.15
N SER A 307 -4.67 -12.78 1.27
CA SER A 307 -4.18 -13.69 0.24
C SER A 307 -5.19 -14.81 -0.05
N PHE A 308 -5.17 -15.27 -1.29
CA PHE A 308 -5.99 -16.38 -1.79
C PHE A 308 -5.10 -17.48 -2.35
N ASN A 309 -5.32 -18.72 -1.94
CA ASN A 309 -4.63 -19.87 -2.51
C ASN A 309 -5.33 -20.28 -3.80
N GLN A 310 -4.67 -20.06 -4.94
CA GLN A 310 -5.04 -20.66 -6.22
C GLN A 310 -4.56 -22.11 -6.24
N PRO A 311 -5.44 -23.12 -6.40
CA PRO A 311 -5.01 -24.49 -6.61
C PRO A 311 -4.56 -24.72 -8.06
N GLU A 312 -3.68 -25.69 -8.26
CA GLU A 312 -3.28 -26.17 -9.58
C GLU A 312 -4.49 -26.71 -10.36
N VAL A 313 -4.65 -26.31 -11.63
CA VAL A 313 -5.71 -26.80 -12.52
C VAL A 313 -5.20 -27.01 -13.93
N HIS A 314 -5.54 -28.19 -14.47
CA HIS A 314 -5.36 -28.57 -15.87
C HIS A 314 -6.72 -28.94 -16.46
N GLN A 315 -7.22 -28.16 -17.43
CA GLN A 315 -8.54 -28.37 -18.02
C GLN A 315 -8.62 -27.94 -19.49
N ASP A 316 -9.12 -28.83 -20.35
CA ASP A 316 -9.49 -28.50 -21.73
C ASP A 316 -10.94 -27.98 -21.80
N VAL A 317 -11.16 -26.76 -22.32
CA VAL A 317 -12.50 -26.14 -22.47
C VAL A 317 -12.68 -25.51 -23.85
N CYS A 318 -13.79 -25.88 -24.51
CA CYS A 318 -14.09 -25.54 -25.91
C CYS A 318 -12.96 -25.99 -26.86
N CYS A 319 -11.91 -25.18 -26.98
CA CYS A 319 -10.72 -25.43 -27.79
C CYS A 319 -9.42 -24.93 -27.13
N SER A 320 -9.49 -24.42 -25.90
CA SER A 320 -8.37 -23.84 -25.16
C SER A 320 -7.99 -24.76 -24.01
N LYS A 321 -6.68 -24.91 -23.78
CA LYS A 321 -6.13 -25.49 -22.56
C LYS A 321 -6.04 -24.41 -21.49
N ILE A 322 -6.46 -24.74 -20.28
CA ILE A 322 -6.28 -23.92 -19.08
C ILE A 322 -5.29 -24.68 -18.20
N GLU A 323 -4.11 -24.11 -18.03
CA GLU A 323 -3.05 -24.61 -17.17
C GLU A 323 -2.73 -23.49 -16.17
N LEU A 324 -3.06 -23.73 -14.90
CA LEU A 324 -2.83 -22.79 -13.79
C LEU A 324 -1.99 -23.50 -12.74
N ALA A 325 -0.89 -22.87 -12.33
CA ALA A 325 -0.06 -23.34 -11.23
C ALA A 325 -0.70 -23.03 -9.86
N GLU A 326 -0.29 -23.78 -8.84
CA GLU A 326 -0.59 -23.44 -7.44
C GLU A 326 0.18 -22.18 -7.01
N GLU A 327 -0.52 -21.18 -6.48
CA GLU A 327 0.05 -19.86 -6.14
C GLU A 327 -0.72 -19.20 -4.98
N GLU A 328 -0.03 -18.50 -4.06
CA GLU A 328 -0.64 -17.62 -3.07
C GLU A 328 -0.75 -16.19 -3.65
N ILE A 329 -1.95 -15.77 -4.03
CA ILE A 329 -2.22 -14.50 -4.69
C ILE A 329 -2.66 -13.45 -3.66
N PHE A 330 -1.83 -12.43 -3.45
CA PHE A 330 -2.12 -11.30 -2.57
C PHE A 330 -3.04 -10.27 -3.25
N THR A 331 -3.93 -9.66 -2.47
CA THR A 331 -4.76 -8.54 -2.93
C THR A 331 -3.93 -7.27 -3.11
N ASP A 332 -3.97 -6.69 -4.30
CA ASP A 332 -3.38 -5.37 -4.55
C ASP A 332 -4.47 -4.35 -4.90
N ALA A 333 -4.95 -3.68 -3.84
CA ALA A 333 -5.94 -2.62 -3.90
C ALA A 333 -5.40 -1.33 -4.55
N LEU A 334 -4.09 -1.05 -4.48
CA LEU A 334 -3.49 0.15 -5.07
C LEU A 334 -3.44 0.06 -6.60
N ALA A 335 -3.03 -1.09 -7.12
CA ALA A 335 -3.01 -1.39 -8.56
C ALA A 335 -4.37 -1.83 -9.14
N ASP A 336 -5.42 -1.99 -8.30
CA ASP A 336 -6.71 -2.60 -8.68
C ASP A 336 -6.57 -4.00 -9.33
N LYS A 337 -5.58 -4.78 -8.87
CA LYS A 337 -5.21 -6.09 -9.42
C LYS A 337 -6.39 -7.06 -9.32
N GLN A 338 -6.66 -7.76 -10.42
CA GLN A 338 -7.71 -8.77 -10.47
C GLN A 338 -7.26 -10.06 -9.80
N ILE A 339 -8.11 -10.62 -8.94
CA ILE A 339 -7.93 -11.98 -8.41
C ILE A 339 -8.69 -12.96 -9.31
N PRO A 340 -8.07 -14.08 -9.75
CA PRO A 340 -8.73 -15.13 -10.52
C PRO A 340 -9.98 -15.70 -9.83
N SER A 341 -11.01 -16.02 -10.62
CA SER A 341 -12.29 -16.55 -10.11
C SER A 341 -12.17 -17.91 -9.41
N ILE A 342 -11.10 -18.64 -9.71
CA ILE A 342 -10.72 -19.90 -9.06
C ILE A 342 -10.21 -19.68 -7.63
N ALA A 343 -9.35 -18.69 -7.40
CA ALA A 343 -8.70 -18.45 -6.12
C ALA A 343 -9.71 -17.95 -5.07
N VAL A 344 -10.70 -17.15 -5.48
CA VAL A 344 -11.78 -16.65 -4.60
C VAL A 344 -12.90 -17.68 -4.33
N ARG A 345 -12.67 -18.97 -4.55
CA ARG A 345 -13.65 -20.03 -4.20
C ARG A 345 -13.55 -20.48 -2.77
N THR A 346 -12.34 -20.48 -2.25
CA THR A 346 -12.02 -20.69 -0.84
C THR A 346 -12.03 -19.34 -0.11
N PRO A 347 -12.30 -19.33 1.21
CA PRO A 347 -12.08 -18.13 2.02
C PRO A 347 -10.62 -17.70 1.93
N PRO A 348 -10.32 -16.39 1.87
CA PRO A 348 -8.95 -15.91 1.91
C PRO A 348 -8.33 -16.14 3.29
N LYS A 349 -7.00 -16.21 3.31
CA LYS A 349 -6.23 -15.96 4.52
C LYS A 349 -6.15 -14.45 4.72
N VAL A 350 -6.43 -14.01 5.94
CA VAL A 350 -6.45 -12.58 6.29
C VAL A 350 -5.61 -12.40 7.54
N THR A 351 -4.61 -11.53 7.47
CA THR A 351 -3.75 -11.18 8.60
C THR A 351 -3.69 -9.67 8.80
N SER A 352 -3.69 -9.22 10.06
CA SER A 352 -3.47 -7.81 10.40
C SER A 352 -2.35 -7.72 11.42
N LEU A 353 -1.37 -6.88 11.13
CA LEU A 353 -0.27 -6.53 12.03
C LEU A 353 -0.55 -5.14 12.58
N ARG A 354 -0.83 -5.06 13.89
CA ARG A 354 -0.74 -3.81 14.64
C ARG A 354 0.57 -3.83 15.42
N GLN A 355 1.52 -2.98 15.04
CA GLN A 355 2.73 -2.81 15.85
C GLN A 355 2.34 -2.13 17.18
N PRO A 356 2.95 -2.52 18.31
CA PRO A 356 2.70 -1.87 19.59
C PRO A 356 3.15 -0.41 19.53
N GLU A 357 2.32 0.51 20.01
CA GLU A 357 2.67 1.93 20.07
C GLU A 357 3.89 2.11 20.99
N ASN A 358 5.02 2.54 20.43
CA ASN A 358 6.22 2.91 21.18
C ASN A 358 5.97 4.20 21.97
N ALA A 359 5.31 4.06 23.12
CA ALA A 359 5.23 5.10 24.14
C ALA A 359 6.49 5.02 25.04
N ASP A 360 7.31 6.08 25.01
CA ASP A 360 8.64 6.19 25.65
C ASP A 360 8.67 6.19 27.19
N ASN A 361 7.97 5.26 27.84
CA ASN A 361 8.02 5.00 29.29
C ASN A 361 8.64 3.62 29.59
N TYR A 362 9.81 3.39 29.00
CA TYR A 362 10.53 2.10 28.90
C TYR A 362 10.95 1.41 30.23
N GLN A 363 10.53 1.88 31.40
CA GLN A 363 10.91 1.28 32.70
C GLN A 363 9.74 0.92 33.65
N ARG A 364 8.49 0.89 33.18
CA ARG A 364 7.38 0.22 33.91
C ARG A 364 6.48 -0.70 33.06
N THR A 365 6.65 -0.71 31.74
CA THR A 365 5.78 -1.42 30.78
C THR A 365 6.33 -2.75 30.23
N LEU A 366 7.11 -3.49 31.03
CA LEU A 366 7.23 -4.96 30.87
C LEU A 366 5.91 -5.71 31.15
N ARG A 367 4.82 -4.96 31.35
CA ARG A 367 3.43 -5.40 31.26
C ARG A 367 2.63 -4.35 30.48
N HIS A 368 1.91 -4.80 29.45
CA HIS A 368 0.85 -4.08 28.71
C HIS A 368 1.28 -2.92 27.77
N TYR A 369 1.71 -3.27 26.54
CA TYR A 369 1.06 -2.75 25.32
C TYR A 369 1.06 -3.78 24.18
N LEU A 370 0.75 -5.04 24.53
CA LEU A 370 0.05 -5.92 23.59
C LEU A 370 -1.28 -5.24 23.24
N VAL A 371 -1.82 -5.49 22.03
CA VAL A 371 -3.27 -5.35 21.83
C VAL A 371 -3.93 -6.11 22.98
N THR A 372 -4.78 -5.46 23.76
CA THR A 372 -5.29 -6.08 24.99
C THR A 372 -5.94 -7.41 24.60
N LYS A 373 -5.66 -8.49 25.33
CA LYS A 373 -6.19 -9.85 25.02
C LYS A 373 -7.73 -9.92 25.01
N GLU A 374 -8.37 -8.83 25.42
CA GLU A 374 -9.79 -8.54 25.49
C GLU A 374 -10.34 -7.77 24.27
N ASP A 375 -9.48 -7.18 23.42
CA ASP A 375 -9.89 -6.46 22.22
C ASP A 375 -10.28 -7.47 21.13
N LYS A 376 -11.56 -7.43 20.74
CA LYS A 376 -12.16 -8.25 19.69
C LYS A 376 -12.34 -7.46 18.41
N PHE A 377 -12.31 -8.17 17.28
CA PHE A 377 -12.52 -7.59 15.96
C PHE A 377 -13.67 -8.25 15.21
N THR A 378 -14.29 -7.48 14.32
CA THR A 378 -15.30 -7.94 13.37
C THR A 378 -14.84 -7.65 11.96
N MET A 379 -14.80 -8.68 11.12
CA MET A 379 -14.48 -8.58 9.71
C MET A 379 -15.75 -8.74 8.88
N VAL A 380 -15.92 -7.90 7.87
CA VAL A 380 -16.98 -8.01 6.86
C VAL A 380 -16.38 -7.93 5.46
N MET A 381 -16.87 -8.77 4.55
CA MET A 381 -16.54 -8.77 3.14
C MET A 381 -17.83 -8.58 2.33
N PHE A 382 -17.92 -7.51 1.53
CA PHE A 382 -19.15 -7.08 0.88
C PHE A 382 -18.89 -6.39 -0.48
N ASP A 383 -19.92 -6.34 -1.33
CA ASP A 383 -19.95 -5.48 -2.52
C ASP A 383 -20.77 -4.21 -2.18
N PRO A 384 -20.16 -3.01 -2.14
CA PRO A 384 -20.87 -1.77 -1.83
C PRO A 384 -21.93 -1.39 -2.88
N LYS A 385 -21.69 -1.71 -4.16
CA LYS A 385 -22.57 -1.36 -5.28
C LYS A 385 -23.79 -2.27 -5.35
N LYS A 386 -23.63 -3.56 -5.01
CA LYS A 386 -24.73 -4.52 -4.90
C LYS A 386 -25.37 -4.54 -3.51
N GLN A 387 -24.78 -3.84 -2.55
CA GLN A 387 -25.15 -3.87 -1.12
C GLN A 387 -25.29 -5.32 -0.62
N TYR A 388 -24.27 -6.15 -0.88
CA TYR A 388 -24.34 -7.60 -0.66
C TYR A 388 -23.23 -8.12 0.25
N LEU A 389 -23.60 -8.83 1.32
CA LEU A 389 -22.69 -9.43 2.30
C LEU A 389 -22.22 -10.83 1.89
N TYR A 390 -20.94 -10.96 1.54
CA TYR A 390 -20.32 -12.23 1.16
C TYR A 390 -19.81 -13.04 2.35
N TRP A 391 -19.23 -12.39 3.35
CA TRP A 391 -18.69 -13.05 4.55
C TRP A 391 -18.72 -12.10 5.75
N MET A 392 -19.04 -12.62 6.94
CA MET A 392 -18.96 -11.88 8.18
C MET A 392 -18.49 -12.79 9.32
N VAL A 393 -17.48 -12.34 10.05
CA VAL A 393 -16.91 -13.00 11.23
C VAL A 393 -16.75 -11.97 12.33
N ALA A 394 -17.30 -12.24 13.51
CA ALA A 394 -17.15 -11.44 14.72
C ALA A 394 -16.19 -12.13 15.70
N ASP A 395 -15.81 -11.43 16.76
CA ASP A 395 -15.05 -11.93 17.91
C ASP A 395 -13.67 -12.51 17.57
N LEU A 396 -13.10 -12.08 16.44
CA LEU A 396 -11.72 -12.36 16.06
C LEU A 396 -10.77 -11.81 17.13
N SER A 397 -9.89 -12.64 17.70
CA SER A 397 -8.80 -12.14 18.53
C SER A 397 -7.66 -11.56 17.71
N SER A 398 -6.76 -10.85 18.40
CA SER A 398 -5.50 -10.37 17.82
C SER A 398 -4.56 -11.52 17.43
N ASP A 399 -4.58 -12.63 18.16
CA ASP A 399 -3.72 -13.79 17.91
C ASP A 399 -4.13 -14.51 16.61
N SER A 400 -5.44 -14.63 16.35
CA SER A 400 -5.98 -15.17 15.11
C SER A 400 -5.75 -14.24 13.91
N LEU A 401 -5.77 -12.91 14.12
CA LEU A 401 -5.38 -11.94 13.09
C LEU A 401 -3.87 -11.92 12.81
N ALA A 402 -3.02 -12.23 13.79
CA ALA A 402 -1.57 -12.31 13.60
C ALA A 402 -1.15 -13.61 12.88
N THR A 403 -1.82 -14.72 13.17
CA THR A 403 -1.53 -16.05 12.58
C THR A 403 -2.27 -16.32 11.26
N GLY A 404 -3.42 -15.66 11.06
CA GLY A 404 -4.37 -15.97 9.98
C GLY A 404 -5.26 -17.17 10.27
N SER A 405 -5.22 -17.77 11.47
CA SER A 405 -6.05 -18.92 11.85
C SER A 405 -7.44 -18.47 12.33
N MET A 406 -8.26 -17.96 11.41
CA MET A 406 -9.59 -17.42 11.74
C MET A 406 -10.64 -18.47 12.15
N SER A 407 -10.29 -19.75 12.26
CA SER A 407 -11.22 -20.85 12.56
C SER A 407 -11.42 -21.14 14.04
N ASP A 408 -10.45 -20.79 14.89
CA ASP A 408 -10.28 -21.50 16.16
C ASP A 408 -10.94 -20.79 17.35
N ASP A 409 -11.17 -19.47 17.23
CA ASP A 409 -11.78 -18.61 18.26
C ASP A 409 -12.91 -17.70 17.73
N ALA A 410 -13.11 -17.63 16.41
CA ALA A 410 -13.92 -16.59 15.78
C ALA A 410 -15.39 -16.99 15.56
N TYR A 411 -16.29 -16.01 15.72
CA TYR A 411 -17.73 -16.19 15.61
C TYR A 411 -18.24 -15.89 14.19
N THR A 412 -18.32 -16.92 13.33
CA THR A 412 -18.84 -16.75 11.96
C THR A 412 -20.34 -16.40 11.97
N VAL A 413 -20.69 -15.17 11.60
CA VAL A 413 -22.09 -14.69 11.53
C VAL A 413 -22.72 -14.97 10.17
N SER A 414 -21.96 -14.84 9.09
CA SER A 414 -22.44 -15.17 7.74
C SER A 414 -21.34 -15.92 7.01
N LYS A 415 -21.58 -17.19 6.69
CA LYS A 415 -20.57 -18.07 6.06
C LYS A 415 -20.08 -17.50 4.72
N TYR A 416 -18.82 -17.77 4.39
CA TYR A 416 -18.20 -17.32 3.15
C TYR A 416 -19.00 -17.71 1.90
N LYS A 417 -19.24 -16.75 1.01
CA LYS A 417 -19.77 -16.93 -0.34
C LYS A 417 -18.75 -16.36 -1.33
N PHE A 418 -18.33 -17.17 -2.29
CA PHE A 418 -17.36 -16.76 -3.31
C PHE A 418 -17.92 -15.58 -4.15
N PRO A 419 -17.18 -14.46 -4.26
CA PRO A 419 -17.66 -13.27 -4.94
C PRO A 419 -17.31 -13.30 -6.44
N VAL A 420 -17.82 -14.31 -7.16
CA VAL A 420 -17.64 -14.45 -8.62
C VAL A 420 -18.89 -13.95 -9.35
N PRO A 421 -18.78 -13.01 -10.31
CA PRO A 421 -19.91 -12.59 -11.16
C PRO A 421 -20.53 -13.76 -11.93
N GLY A 422 -21.86 -13.74 -12.10
CA GLY A 422 -22.57 -14.84 -12.75
C GLY A 422 -22.56 -14.80 -14.28
N LYS A 423 -22.29 -13.64 -14.90
CA LYS A 423 -22.37 -13.44 -16.36
C LYS A 423 -21.02 -13.02 -16.97
N PRO A 424 -20.75 -13.39 -18.22
CA PRO A 424 -19.58 -12.90 -18.96
C PRO A 424 -19.52 -11.37 -19.01
N ASN A 425 -18.29 -10.84 -19.05
CA ASN A 425 -17.97 -9.40 -19.06
C ASN A 425 -18.41 -8.61 -17.81
N GLU A 426 -19.02 -9.25 -16.80
CA GLU A 426 -19.24 -8.61 -15.50
C GLU A 426 -17.96 -8.72 -14.63
N CYS A 427 -17.60 -7.59 -14.02
CA CYS A 427 -16.64 -7.51 -12.93
C CYS A 427 -17.30 -6.87 -11.71
N GLN A 428 -16.81 -7.19 -10.52
CA GLN A 428 -17.23 -6.58 -9.27
C GLN A 428 -16.03 -6.29 -8.37
N TYR A 429 -16.19 -5.27 -7.53
CA TYR A 429 -15.23 -4.96 -6.48
C TYR A 429 -15.78 -5.48 -5.15
N VAL A 430 -14.91 -6.14 -4.42
CA VAL A 430 -15.22 -6.71 -3.11
C VAL A 430 -14.38 -5.95 -2.10
N VAL A 431 -15.05 -5.32 -1.14
CA VAL A 431 -14.41 -4.58 -0.06
C VAL A 431 -14.39 -5.47 1.17
N LEU A 432 -13.24 -5.52 1.84
CA LEU A 432 -13.05 -6.25 3.08
C LEU A 432 -12.58 -5.24 4.14
N MET A 433 -13.36 -5.10 5.20
CA MET A 433 -13.09 -4.16 6.30
C MET A 433 -12.97 -4.91 7.62
N LEU A 434 -12.00 -4.49 8.43
CA LEU A 434 -11.80 -4.93 9.80
C LEU A 434 -12.18 -3.80 10.76
N PHE A 435 -13.02 -4.12 11.73
CA PHE A 435 -13.48 -3.22 12.77
C PHE A 435 -13.05 -3.71 14.14
N ARG A 436 -12.62 -2.80 15.01
CA ARG A 436 -12.49 -3.07 16.44
C ARG A 436 -13.86 -2.93 17.12
N GLN A 437 -14.21 -3.93 17.91
CA GLN A 437 -15.45 -3.95 18.71
C GLN A 437 -15.33 -3.06 19.96
N PRO A 438 -16.47 -2.62 20.54
CA PRO A 438 -16.50 -2.19 21.94
C PRO A 438 -15.92 -3.26 22.87
N ARG A 439 -15.23 -2.86 23.94
CA ARG A 439 -14.65 -3.81 24.90
C ARG A 439 -15.76 -4.56 25.66
N SER A 440 -15.67 -5.89 25.64
CA SER A 440 -16.59 -6.81 26.32
C SER A 440 -15.82 -7.84 27.13
N THR A 441 -16.23 -8.13 28.36
CA THR A 441 -15.60 -9.14 29.24
C THR A 441 -16.11 -10.57 29.01
N GLY A 442 -16.92 -10.81 27.97
CA GLY A 442 -17.56 -12.10 27.68
C GLY A 442 -17.90 -12.26 26.19
N SER A 443 -19.09 -12.77 25.88
CA SER A 443 -19.66 -12.66 24.53
C SER A 443 -19.77 -11.18 24.14
N SER A 444 -19.56 -10.84 22.86
CA SER A 444 -19.81 -9.48 22.40
C SER A 444 -21.30 -9.26 22.13
N ASP A 445 -21.74 -8.01 22.19
CA ASP A 445 -23.07 -7.57 21.76
C ASP A 445 -23.40 -8.06 20.33
N ILE A 446 -22.38 -8.19 19.47
CA ILE A 446 -22.48 -8.67 18.09
C ILE A 446 -22.79 -10.16 18.06
N SER A 447 -22.05 -10.98 18.82
CA SER A 447 -22.26 -12.42 18.92
C SER A 447 -23.61 -12.77 19.57
N GLU A 448 -24.07 -11.95 20.53
CA GLU A 448 -25.39 -12.10 21.16
C GLU A 448 -26.54 -11.71 20.21
N TYR A 449 -26.39 -10.61 19.47
CA TYR A 449 -27.37 -10.17 18.47
C TYR A 449 -27.50 -11.18 17.31
N TYR A 450 -26.37 -11.62 16.77
CA TYR A 450 -26.32 -12.63 15.72
C TYR A 450 -26.22 -14.05 16.29
N ASN A 451 -27.11 -14.40 17.22
CA ASN A 451 -27.16 -15.75 17.80
C ASN A 451 -27.55 -16.85 16.79
N SER A 452 -27.66 -18.12 17.24
CA SER A 452 -28.01 -19.29 16.41
C SER A 452 -29.29 -19.11 15.59
N ASP A 453 -30.24 -18.34 16.12
CA ASP A 453 -31.60 -18.23 15.59
C ASP A 453 -31.70 -17.06 14.60
N HIS A 454 -30.66 -16.20 14.53
CA HIS A 454 -30.61 -15.11 13.60
C HIS A 454 -30.56 -15.62 12.14
N PRO A 455 -31.39 -15.09 11.21
CA PRO A 455 -31.52 -15.64 9.85
C PRO A 455 -30.20 -15.80 9.08
N LEU A 456 -29.24 -14.87 9.26
CA LEU A 456 -27.90 -14.96 8.63
C LEU A 456 -27.07 -16.21 9.02
N ARG A 457 -27.32 -16.80 10.19
CA ARG A 457 -26.66 -18.03 10.68
C ARG A 457 -27.48 -19.28 10.46
N SER A 458 -28.80 -19.15 10.26
CA SER A 458 -29.67 -20.27 9.96
C SER A 458 -29.21 -21.02 8.69
N SER A 459 -29.48 -22.33 8.62
CA SER A 459 -29.19 -23.15 7.44
C SER A 459 -29.92 -22.68 6.18
N VAL A 460 -31.02 -21.91 6.32
CA VAL A 460 -31.71 -21.26 5.20
C VAL A 460 -30.77 -20.29 4.45
N CYS A 461 -29.83 -19.66 5.17
CA CYS A 461 -28.86 -18.72 4.60
C CYS A 461 -27.66 -19.41 3.90
N ASP A 462 -27.56 -20.74 3.95
CA ASP A 462 -26.50 -21.51 3.27
C ASP A 462 -26.71 -21.58 1.74
N ALA A 463 -27.95 -21.43 1.26
CA ALA A 463 -28.29 -21.46 -0.17
C ALA A 463 -28.45 -20.04 -0.75
N HIS A 464 -29.69 -19.55 -0.82
CA HIS A 464 -30.04 -18.20 -1.27
C HIS A 464 -30.57 -17.38 -0.08
N CYS A 465 -29.78 -16.41 0.37
CA CYS A 465 -30.07 -15.66 1.58
C CYS A 465 -30.43 -14.20 1.26
N VAL A 466 -31.72 -13.86 1.35
CA VAL A 466 -32.22 -12.48 1.12
C VAL A 466 -31.63 -11.50 2.14
N TYR A 467 -31.40 -11.96 3.38
CA TYR A 467 -30.81 -11.17 4.47
C TYR A 467 -29.36 -10.71 4.24
N ARG A 468 -28.68 -11.20 3.19
CA ARG A 468 -27.36 -10.69 2.77
C ARG A 468 -27.45 -9.47 1.87
N SER A 469 -28.60 -9.21 1.26
CA SER A 469 -28.85 -8.04 0.40
C SER A 469 -29.20 -6.82 1.24
N LEU A 470 -29.07 -5.62 0.66
CA LEU A 470 -29.27 -4.33 1.31
C LEU A 470 -28.32 -4.09 2.51
N PHE A 471 -27.15 -4.73 2.50
CA PHE A 471 -26.12 -4.51 3.51
C PHE A 471 -25.49 -3.12 3.34
N SER A 472 -25.73 -2.24 4.31
CA SER A 472 -25.08 -0.93 4.43
C SER A 472 -23.98 -0.98 5.49
N ILE A 473 -22.75 -0.66 5.09
CA ILE A 473 -21.57 -0.64 5.97
C ILE A 473 -21.65 0.47 7.02
N GLU A 474 -22.25 1.61 6.68
CA GLU A 474 -22.46 2.75 7.59
C GLU A 474 -23.47 2.39 8.70
N GLN A 475 -24.61 1.82 8.33
CA GLN A 475 -25.61 1.35 9.29
C GLN A 475 -25.03 0.27 10.19
N PHE A 476 -24.30 -0.68 9.62
CA PHE A 476 -23.62 -1.74 10.36
C PHE A 476 -22.62 -1.19 11.39
N LYS A 477 -21.73 -0.27 10.98
CA LYS A 477 -20.75 0.37 11.88
C LYS A 477 -21.45 1.13 13.01
N SER A 478 -22.47 1.92 12.66
CA SER A 478 -23.20 2.77 13.61
C SER A 478 -23.99 1.96 14.64
N PHE A 479 -24.74 0.94 14.18
CA PHE A 479 -25.57 0.09 15.03
C PHE A 479 -24.74 -0.67 16.08
N HIS A 480 -23.62 -1.27 15.66
CA HIS A 480 -22.71 -2.03 16.54
C HIS A 480 -21.61 -1.17 17.18
N ARG A 481 -21.66 0.16 17.04
CA ARG A 481 -20.70 1.14 17.62
C ARG A 481 -19.22 0.81 17.32
N LEU A 482 -18.98 0.34 16.11
CA LEU A 482 -17.67 -0.15 15.66
C LEU A 482 -16.70 1.00 15.34
N SER A 483 -15.42 0.77 15.59
CA SER A 483 -14.30 1.59 15.11
C SER A 483 -13.69 0.89 13.91
N LEU A 484 -13.51 1.57 12.77
CA LEU A 484 -12.73 1.04 11.65
C LEU A 484 -11.28 0.87 12.12
N ALA A 485 -10.64 -0.24 11.76
CA ALA A 485 -9.22 -0.48 12.02
C ALA A 485 -8.44 -0.53 10.70
N SER A 486 -8.98 -1.22 9.70
CA SER A 486 -8.37 -1.34 8.38
C SER A 486 -9.39 -1.68 7.29
N ALA A 487 -9.03 -1.40 6.04
CA ALA A 487 -9.84 -1.69 4.86
C ALA A 487 -8.93 -2.05 3.68
N THR A 488 -9.35 -3.02 2.86
CA THR A 488 -8.75 -3.35 1.58
C THR A 488 -9.84 -3.78 0.59
N TRP A 489 -9.50 -3.91 -0.68
CA TRP A 489 -10.42 -4.38 -1.70
C TRP A 489 -9.71 -5.11 -2.83
N PHE A 490 -10.46 -5.89 -3.59
CA PHE A 490 -9.97 -6.58 -4.77
C PHE A 490 -11.05 -6.65 -5.85
N LYS A 491 -10.60 -6.85 -7.08
CA LYS A 491 -11.47 -7.00 -8.26
C LYS A 491 -11.60 -8.47 -8.62
N VAL A 492 -12.83 -8.93 -8.88
CA VAL A 492 -13.09 -10.25 -9.47
C VAL A 492 -13.93 -10.06 -10.72
N CYS A 493 -13.54 -10.72 -11.81
CA CYS A 493 -14.31 -10.74 -13.06
C CYS A 493 -14.76 -12.16 -13.38
N TYR A 494 -15.78 -12.27 -14.23
CA TYR A 494 -16.04 -13.51 -14.94
C TYR A 494 -14.87 -13.77 -15.91
N ASP A 495 -14.11 -14.82 -15.65
CA ASP A 495 -12.93 -15.20 -16.42
C ASP A 495 -13.11 -16.56 -17.13
N VAL A 496 -12.05 -17.01 -17.82
CA VAL A 496 -12.05 -18.26 -18.58
C VAL A 496 -12.30 -19.49 -17.67
N TYR A 497 -11.91 -19.44 -16.40
CA TYR A 497 -12.17 -20.50 -15.44
C TYR A 497 -13.66 -20.56 -15.04
N GLU A 498 -14.30 -19.42 -14.76
CA GLU A 498 -15.75 -19.41 -14.49
C GLU A 498 -16.54 -19.88 -15.73
N ALA A 499 -16.13 -19.44 -16.92
CA ALA A 499 -16.68 -19.89 -18.19
C ALA A 499 -16.60 -21.43 -18.34
N ALA A 500 -15.43 -22.00 -18.09
CA ALA A 500 -15.16 -23.42 -18.09
C ALA A 500 -16.07 -24.21 -17.13
N ARG A 501 -16.16 -23.75 -15.89
CA ARG A 501 -17.01 -24.34 -14.84
C ARG A 501 -18.50 -24.26 -15.19
N GLN A 502 -18.96 -23.17 -15.82
CA GLN A 502 -20.36 -23.05 -16.24
C GLN A 502 -20.69 -24.00 -17.40
N ILE A 503 -19.81 -24.13 -18.40
CA ILE A 503 -19.97 -25.13 -19.47
C ILE A 503 -20.04 -26.55 -18.91
N GLN A 504 -19.13 -26.93 -18.00
CA GLN A 504 -19.17 -28.25 -17.34
C GLN A 504 -20.50 -28.49 -16.60
N ARG A 505 -21.02 -27.49 -15.88
CA ARG A 505 -22.30 -27.59 -15.18
C ARG A 505 -23.48 -27.78 -16.15
N ILE A 506 -23.51 -27.04 -17.25
CA ILE A 506 -24.55 -27.19 -18.28
C ILE A 506 -24.48 -28.60 -18.89
N ALA A 507 -23.27 -29.04 -19.29
CA ALA A 507 -23.05 -30.37 -19.84
C ALA A 507 -23.50 -31.49 -18.88
N ALA A 508 -23.11 -31.41 -17.60
CA ALA A 508 -23.54 -32.39 -16.59
C ALA A 508 -25.07 -32.40 -16.39
N SER A 509 -25.74 -31.24 -16.45
CA SER A 509 -27.21 -31.14 -16.34
C SER A 509 -27.96 -31.70 -17.56
N ASN A 510 -27.32 -31.74 -18.73
CA ASN A 510 -27.88 -32.35 -19.93
C ASN A 510 -27.78 -33.90 -19.89
N VAL A 511 -26.79 -34.47 -19.18
CA VAL A 511 -26.66 -35.92 -19.01
C VAL A 511 -27.72 -36.48 -18.03
N THR A 512 -28.01 -35.78 -16.94
CA THR A 512 -29.02 -36.23 -15.96
C THR A 512 -30.46 -36.09 -16.46
N THR A 513 -30.73 -35.16 -17.37
CA THR A 513 -32.07 -35.05 -18.01
C THR A 513 -32.30 -36.09 -19.11
N SER A 514 -31.27 -36.75 -19.62
CA SER A 514 -31.41 -37.79 -20.66
C SER A 514 -31.69 -39.19 -20.14
N THR A 515 -31.68 -39.43 -18.81
CA THR A 515 -31.72 -40.79 -18.23
C THR A 515 -32.99 -41.16 -17.47
N THR A 516 -33.92 -40.23 -17.18
CA THR A 516 -35.18 -40.53 -16.46
C THR A 516 -36.37 -39.68 -16.92
N ALA A 517 -36.92 -39.98 -18.10
CA ALA A 517 -38.27 -39.57 -18.47
C ALA A 517 -38.92 -40.56 -19.46
N PRO A 518 -39.84 -41.45 -19.04
CA PRO A 518 -40.67 -42.19 -19.98
C PRO A 518 -41.67 -41.22 -20.65
N THR A 519 -41.74 -41.28 -21.98
CA THR A 519 -42.48 -40.34 -22.82
C THR A 519 -44.00 -40.40 -22.59
N ILE A 520 -44.56 -39.47 -21.80
CA ILE A 520 -46.01 -39.24 -21.74
C ILE A 520 -46.36 -38.03 -22.61
N ILE A 521 -46.71 -38.29 -23.86
CA ILE A 521 -47.27 -37.27 -24.76
C ILE A 521 -48.71 -36.97 -24.34
N LYS A 522 -48.93 -35.87 -23.61
CA LYS A 522 -50.25 -35.24 -23.49
C LYS A 522 -50.26 -33.92 -24.28
N LYS A 523 -50.93 -33.93 -25.44
CA LYS A 523 -51.31 -32.71 -26.16
C LYS A 523 -52.31 -31.92 -25.31
N GLN A 524 -51.98 -30.70 -24.90
CA GLN A 524 -52.99 -29.65 -24.69
C GLN A 524 -52.40 -28.23 -24.77
N HIS A 525 -52.98 -27.43 -25.66
CA HIS A 525 -52.98 -25.96 -25.69
C HIS A 525 -51.63 -25.20 -25.87
N GLY A 526 -51.30 -24.95 -27.15
CA GLY A 526 -51.39 -23.57 -27.65
C GLY A 526 -50.34 -22.54 -27.22
N ARG A 527 -49.26 -22.91 -26.52
CA ARG A 527 -48.05 -22.09 -26.39
C ARG A 527 -46.83 -22.91 -26.78
N GLU A 528 -46.02 -22.35 -27.67
CA GLU A 528 -44.76 -22.94 -28.12
C GLU A 528 -43.71 -22.79 -27.01
N ILE A 529 -43.64 -23.79 -26.13
CA ILE A 529 -42.55 -23.91 -25.16
C ILE A 529 -41.30 -24.31 -25.96
N LYS A 530 -40.43 -23.34 -26.25
CA LYS A 530 -39.10 -23.63 -26.81
C LYS A 530 -38.40 -24.62 -25.88
N PRO A 531 -37.82 -25.71 -26.42
CA PRO A 531 -37.22 -26.73 -25.58
C PRO A 531 -36.03 -26.15 -24.81
N GLU A 532 -35.95 -26.48 -23.52
CA GLU A 532 -34.94 -25.95 -22.60
C GLU A 532 -33.49 -26.25 -23.08
N SER A 533 -33.32 -27.31 -23.87
CA SER A 533 -32.08 -27.67 -24.56
C SER A 533 -31.59 -26.59 -25.53
N ASP A 534 -32.49 -25.93 -26.28
CA ASP A 534 -32.10 -24.91 -27.27
C ASP A 534 -31.57 -23.65 -26.60
N GLN A 535 -32.04 -23.35 -25.39
CA GLN A 535 -31.56 -22.21 -24.61
C GLN A 535 -30.19 -22.52 -23.98
N LYS A 536 -30.03 -23.71 -23.38
CA LYS A 536 -28.73 -24.19 -22.85
C LYS A 536 -27.65 -24.32 -23.93
N ASN A 537 -28.01 -24.79 -25.12
CA ASN A 537 -27.08 -24.90 -26.24
C ASN A 537 -26.66 -23.51 -26.78
N LYS A 538 -27.56 -22.52 -26.78
CA LYS A 538 -27.23 -21.13 -27.12
C LYS A 538 -26.35 -20.46 -26.05
N GLU A 539 -26.56 -20.78 -24.79
CA GLU A 539 -25.73 -20.30 -23.68
C GLU A 539 -24.30 -20.86 -23.75
N MET A 540 -24.13 -22.17 -23.96
CA MET A 540 -22.81 -22.76 -24.21
C MET A 540 -22.14 -22.19 -25.47
N ALA A 541 -22.89 -22.00 -26.56
CA ALA A 541 -22.36 -21.40 -27.78
C ALA A 541 -21.89 -19.95 -27.56
N LEU A 542 -22.63 -19.16 -26.76
CA LEU A 542 -22.26 -17.80 -26.38
C LEU A 542 -20.97 -17.81 -25.53
N ILE A 543 -20.90 -18.64 -24.49
CA ILE A 543 -19.71 -18.73 -23.62
C ILE A 543 -18.48 -19.18 -24.42
N CYS A 544 -18.58 -20.24 -25.25
CA CYS A 544 -17.48 -20.64 -26.12
C CYS A 544 -17.15 -19.56 -27.18
N SER A 545 -18.10 -18.75 -27.66
CA SER A 545 -17.81 -17.65 -28.60
C SER A 545 -16.99 -16.52 -27.97
N LEU A 546 -17.18 -16.26 -26.67
CA LEU A 546 -16.41 -15.28 -25.92
C LEU A 546 -15.00 -15.79 -25.63
N ILE A 547 -14.84 -17.08 -25.30
CA ILE A 547 -13.52 -17.74 -25.19
C ILE A 547 -12.79 -17.75 -26.54
N LYS A 548 -13.51 -17.84 -27.68
CA LYS A 548 -12.89 -17.77 -29.02
C LYS A 548 -12.37 -16.39 -29.40
N GLN A 549 -12.85 -15.31 -28.80
CA GLN A 549 -12.31 -13.97 -29.09
C GLN A 549 -10.89 -13.76 -28.53
N THR A 550 -10.42 -14.61 -27.62
CA THR A 550 -9.05 -14.57 -27.07
C THR A 550 -8.09 -15.59 -27.68
N ASN A 551 -8.55 -16.48 -28.58
CA ASN A 551 -7.71 -17.48 -29.26
C ASN A 551 -8.20 -17.71 -30.71
N LEU A 552 -7.41 -17.27 -31.70
CA LEU A 552 -7.85 -17.20 -33.11
C LEU A 552 -8.09 -18.56 -33.82
N ASP A 553 -7.58 -19.68 -33.29
CA ASP A 553 -7.46 -20.94 -34.04
C ASP A 553 -8.65 -21.92 -33.95
N CYS A 554 -9.84 -21.49 -33.52
CA CYS A 554 -11.00 -22.41 -33.40
C CYS A 554 -12.10 -22.25 -34.48
N ALA A 555 -11.67 -22.22 -35.74
CA ALA A 555 -12.52 -22.04 -36.94
C ALA A 555 -13.29 -23.31 -37.42
N LYS A 556 -13.31 -24.42 -36.66
CA LYS A 556 -13.92 -25.71 -37.09
C LYS A 556 -15.14 -26.19 -36.29
N LEU A 557 -15.72 -25.35 -35.45
CA LEU A 557 -16.87 -25.72 -34.59
C LEU A 557 -18.22 -25.09 -34.99
N SER A 558 -18.31 -24.44 -36.16
CA SER A 558 -19.57 -23.92 -36.72
C SER A 558 -20.36 -24.94 -37.57
N ASN A 559 -19.73 -26.05 -37.97
CA ASN A 559 -20.34 -27.07 -38.85
C ASN A 559 -20.35 -28.45 -38.17
N ALA A 560 -21.26 -28.66 -37.23
CA ALA A 560 -21.64 -30.02 -36.82
C ALA A 560 -22.81 -30.49 -37.71
N PRO A 561 -22.63 -31.55 -38.53
CA PRO A 561 -23.70 -32.06 -39.39
C PRO A 561 -24.77 -32.79 -38.56
N ALA A 562 -26.01 -32.78 -39.06
CA ALA A 562 -27.08 -33.60 -38.51
C ALA A 562 -26.72 -35.10 -38.63
N TYR A 563 -26.99 -35.86 -37.55
CA TYR A 563 -26.78 -37.31 -37.53
C TYR A 563 -27.60 -38.01 -38.63
N SER A 564 -26.93 -38.74 -39.51
CA SER A 564 -27.50 -39.85 -40.26
C SER A 564 -26.47 -40.98 -40.40
N HIS A 565 -26.94 -42.22 -40.36
CA HIS A 565 -26.09 -43.41 -40.31
C HIS A 565 -25.42 -43.73 -41.65
N SER A 566 -24.16 -44.17 -41.61
CA SER A 566 -23.76 -45.48 -42.15
C SER A 566 -22.35 -45.89 -41.72
N LEU A 567 -22.10 -47.20 -41.63
CA LEU A 567 -20.75 -47.76 -41.56
C LEU A 567 -20.17 -47.82 -42.98
N THR A 568 -18.88 -47.56 -43.14
CA THR A 568 -17.96 -48.48 -43.84
C THR A 568 -16.50 -48.14 -43.55
N SER A 569 -15.64 -49.17 -43.65
CA SER A 569 -14.23 -49.18 -43.25
C SER A 569 -13.30 -48.66 -44.35
N ALA A 570 -12.24 -47.93 -44.00
CA ALA A 570 -10.99 -47.91 -44.77
C ALA A 570 -9.79 -47.49 -43.90
N ILE A 571 -8.63 -48.08 -44.20
CA ILE A 571 -7.33 -47.91 -43.53
C ILE A 571 -6.55 -46.78 -44.21
N LEU A 572 -5.84 -45.91 -43.45
CA LEU A 572 -4.47 -45.48 -43.78
C LEU A 572 -3.80 -44.61 -42.69
N ILE A 573 -2.55 -44.98 -42.40
CA ILE A 573 -1.47 -44.35 -41.61
C ILE A 573 -0.21 -44.54 -42.51
N PRO A 574 0.86 -43.70 -42.55
CA PRO A 574 1.30 -42.64 -41.60
C PRO A 574 1.79 -41.30 -42.25
N ALA A 575 2.32 -40.40 -41.40
CA ALA A 575 3.71 -39.84 -41.47
C ALA A 575 3.96 -38.32 -41.72
N ILE A 576 4.94 -37.78 -40.95
CA ILE A 576 5.94 -36.70 -41.25
C ILE A 576 5.48 -35.22 -41.07
N ILE A 577 5.88 -34.47 -40.02
CA ILE A 577 7.15 -33.77 -39.60
C ILE A 577 7.28 -32.30 -40.12
N TYR A 578 7.93 -31.44 -39.30
CA TYR A 578 8.27 -29.99 -39.39
C TYR A 578 7.20 -29.03 -38.80
N ALA A 579 7.42 -28.21 -37.75
CA ALA A 579 8.56 -27.46 -37.17
C ALA A 579 8.74 -26.03 -37.74
N ILE A 580 9.49 -25.17 -37.01
CA ILE A 580 9.65 -23.69 -37.10
C ILE A 580 8.63 -22.98 -36.19
N VAL A 581 8.96 -22.39 -35.03
CA VAL A 581 9.99 -21.37 -34.65
C VAL A 581 9.64 -19.95 -35.13
N PHE A 582 9.04 -19.17 -34.23
CA PHE A 582 9.48 -17.82 -33.88
C PHE A 582 9.09 -17.50 -32.44
#